data_AF-A0A1J3F6S6-F1
#
_entry.id   AF-A0A1J3F6S6-F1
#
_cell.length_a   1.000
_cell.length_b   1.000
_cell.length_c   1.000
_cell.angle_alpha   90.00
_cell.angle_beta   90.00
_cell.angle_gamma   90.00
#
_symmetry.space_group_name_H-M   'P 1'
#
loop_
_entity.id
_entity.type
_entity.pdbx_description
1 polymer ?
#
loop_
_entity_poly.entity_id
_entity_poly.type
_entity_poly.pdbx_seq_one_letter_code
_entity_poly.pdbx_strand_id
1 'polypeptide(L)'
;RVFSDYGFSEESFLLLGEMMGEDDGGAFMPDVATLVTVLPVCAREREITAGKGVHGMSVKLSLDKELVVNNALMDMYSKCGCLNDAQIIFKLNN
;
A
#
# COMPACT_ATOMS: atom_id res chain seq x y z
N ARG A 1 -27.23 -0.51 -9.56
CA ARG A 1 -27.76 0.69 -8.85
C ARG A 1 -27.96 0.27 -7.40
N VAL A 2 -27.19 0.65 -6.38
CA VAL A 2 -26.11 1.62 -6.19
C VAL A 2 -25.29 1.08 -5.01
N PHE A 3 -24.05 0.65 -5.23
CA PHE A 3 -23.07 0.36 -4.17
C PHE A 3 -21.67 0.70 -4.73
N SER A 4 -21.58 1.88 -5.31
CA SER A 4 -20.42 2.37 -6.04
C SER A 4 -19.72 3.46 -5.21
N ASP A 5 -18.51 3.13 -4.78
CA ASP A 5 -17.28 3.88 -5.13
C ASP A 5 -16.57 4.78 -4.11
N TYR A 6 -16.91 4.86 -2.81
CA TYR A 6 -16.13 5.75 -1.90
C TYR A 6 -15.88 5.28 -0.46
N GLY A 7 -16.50 4.20 0.04
CA GLY A 7 -16.42 3.86 1.47
C GLY A 7 -15.22 3.02 1.91
N PHE A 8 -14.79 2.06 1.10
CA PHE A 8 -13.80 1.05 1.52
C PHE A 8 -12.36 1.57 1.60
N SER A 9 -12.05 2.67 0.91
CA SER A 9 -10.69 3.20 0.81
C SER A 9 -10.30 3.93 2.08
N GLU A 10 -11.09 4.92 2.48
CA GLU A 10 -10.85 5.72 3.67
C GLU A 10 -10.86 4.83 4.92
N GLU A 11 -11.81 3.91 5.07
CA GLU A 11 -11.85 2.94 6.17
C GLU A 11 -10.59 2.09 6.25
N SER A 12 -10.07 1.59 5.11
CA SER A 12 -8.85 0.78 5.11
C SER A 12 -7.60 1.58 5.51
N PHE A 13 -7.54 2.86 5.17
CA PHE A 13 -6.42 3.74 5.52
C PHE A 13 -6.54 4.29 6.95
N LEU A 14 -7.76 4.57 7.41
CA LEU A 14 -8.07 4.92 8.79
C LEU A 14 -7.75 3.73 9.70
N LEU A 15 -8.15 2.51 9.34
CA LEU A 15 -7.75 1.30 10.07
C LEU A 15 -6.23 1.14 10.11
N LEU A 16 -5.51 1.42 9.02
CA LEU A 16 -4.05 1.37 9.02
C LEU A 16 -3.45 2.42 9.98
N GLY A 17 -4.03 3.63 10.00
CA GLY A 17 -3.65 4.71 10.91
C GLY A 17 -3.96 4.42 12.37
N GLU A 18 -5.13 3.84 12.65
CA GLU A 18 -5.59 3.41 13.97
C GLU A 18 -4.79 2.20 14.48
N MET A 19 -4.48 1.24 13.61
CA MET A 19 -3.57 0.14 13.92
C MET A 19 -2.20 0.69 14.36
N MET A 20 -1.69 1.73 13.69
CA MET A 20 -0.45 2.40 14.08
C MET A 20 -0.60 3.32 15.32
N GLY A 21 -1.81 3.53 15.83
CA GLY A 21 -2.08 4.28 17.05
C GLY A 21 -1.71 3.48 18.29
N GLU A 22 -1.01 4.11 19.23
CA GLU A 22 -0.66 3.53 20.52
C GLU A 22 -1.91 3.43 21.42
N ASP A 23 -2.79 2.45 21.18
CA ASP A 23 -3.85 2.11 22.14
C ASP A 23 -3.52 0.78 22.84
N ASP A 24 -3.15 0.92 24.12
CA ASP A 24 -3.20 -0.05 25.23
C ASP A 24 -2.67 -1.50 25.03
N GLY A 25 -1.62 -1.73 24.25
CA GLY A 25 -1.00 -3.09 24.20
C GLY A 25 0.25 -3.32 23.36
N GLY A 26 0.65 -2.38 22.50
CA GLY A 26 1.84 -2.47 21.66
C GLY A 26 1.59 -1.93 20.26
N ALA A 27 2.59 -1.28 19.64
CA ALA A 27 2.46 -0.75 18.29
C ALA A 27 2.20 -1.88 17.29
N PHE A 28 1.09 -1.83 16.55
CA PHE A 28 0.88 -2.73 15.41
C PHE A 28 1.87 -2.35 14.31
N MET A 29 2.81 -3.25 14.04
CA MET A 29 3.72 -3.12 12.91
C MET A 29 3.09 -3.78 11.69
N PRO A 30 2.83 -3.04 10.59
CA PRO A 30 2.42 -3.64 9.33
C PRO A 30 3.40 -4.72 8.89
N ASP A 31 2.88 -5.85 8.41
CA ASP A 31 3.68 -6.92 7.82
C ASP A 31 3.43 -7.03 6.31
N VAL A 32 4.03 -8.04 5.68
CA VAL A 32 3.82 -8.33 4.26
C VAL A 32 2.35 -8.45 3.91
N ALA A 33 1.56 -9.17 4.72
CA ALA A 33 0.14 -9.42 4.47
C ALA A 33 -0.67 -8.12 4.52
N THR A 34 -0.36 -7.24 5.46
CA THR A 34 -0.96 -5.91 5.55
C THR A 34 -0.70 -5.12 4.27
N LEU A 35 0.56 -5.03 3.81
CA LEU A 35 0.91 -4.25 2.62
C LEU A 35 0.26 -4.80 1.34
N VAL A 36 0.29 -6.12 1.13
CA VAL A 36 -0.27 -6.73 -0.10
C VAL A 36 -1.80 -6.68 -0.12
N THR A 37 -2.45 -6.45 1.02
CA THR A 37 -3.90 -6.24 1.10
C THR A 37 -4.28 -4.79 0.78
N VAL A 38 -3.48 -3.81 1.26
CA VAL A 38 -3.77 -2.38 1.09
C VAL A 38 -3.40 -1.87 -0.30
N LEU A 39 -2.27 -2.30 -0.88
CA LEU A 39 -1.79 -1.81 -2.17
C LEU A 39 -2.80 -2.00 -3.34
N PRO A 40 -3.50 -3.14 -3.46
CA PRO A 40 -4.57 -3.30 -4.45
C PRO A 40 -5.73 -2.33 -4.28
N VAL A 41 -6.04 -1.92 -3.05
CA VAL A 41 -7.07 -0.90 -2.77
C VAL A 41 -6.59 0.45 -3.30
N CYS A 42 -5.35 0.87 -2.98
CA CYS A 42 -4.76 2.09 -3.55
C CYS A 42 -4.82 2.08 -5.10
N ALA A 43 -4.49 0.93 -5.70
CA ALA A 43 -4.47 0.75 -7.14
C ALA A 43 -5.86 0.88 -7.79
N ARG A 44 -6.87 0.25 -7.19
CA ARG A 44 -8.26 0.26 -7.67
C ARG A 44 -8.86 1.67 -7.60
N GLU A 45 -8.60 2.37 -6.52
CA GLU A 45 -9.12 3.71 -6.26
C GLU A 45 -8.27 4.82 -6.90
N ARG A 46 -7.13 4.47 -7.51
CA ARG A 46 -6.12 5.38 -8.07
C ARG A 46 -5.58 6.39 -7.05
N GLU A 47 -5.57 6.03 -5.77
CA GLU A 47 -5.13 6.91 -4.67
C GLU A 47 -3.61 6.85 -4.49
N ILE A 48 -2.90 7.62 -5.32
CA ILE A 48 -1.44 7.61 -5.37
C ILE A 48 -0.79 8.14 -4.08
N THR A 49 -1.45 9.05 -3.37
CA THR A 49 -0.89 9.65 -2.15
C THR A 49 -0.79 8.59 -1.05
N ALA A 50 -1.87 7.82 -0.84
CA ALA A 50 -1.88 6.72 0.10
C ALA A 50 -0.90 5.60 -0.34
N GLY A 51 -0.90 5.24 -1.63
CA GLY A 51 0.04 4.26 -2.19
C GLY A 51 1.52 4.61 -1.93
N LYS A 52 1.89 5.88 -2.05
CA LYS A 52 3.24 6.37 -1.70
C LYS A 52 3.52 6.28 -0.20
N GLY A 53 2.53 6.54 0.66
CA GLY A 53 2.64 6.34 2.10
C GLY A 53 2.95 4.89 2.46
N VAL A 54 2.22 3.94 1.85
CA VAL A 54 2.43 2.49 2.03
C VAL A 54 3.80 2.05 1.51
N HIS A 55 4.25 2.57 0.37
CA HIS A 55 5.62 2.34 -0.12
C HIS A 55 6.69 2.88 0.85
N GLY A 56 6.50 4.10 1.38
CA GLY A 56 7.40 4.64 2.39
C GLY A 56 7.46 3.75 3.65
N MET A 57 6.32 3.17 4.05
CA MET A 57 6.27 2.22 5.16
C MET A 57 7.02 0.92 4.84
N SER A 58 6.85 0.36 3.63
CA SER A 58 7.53 -0.87 3.24
C SER A 58 9.04 -0.74 3.31
N VAL A 59 9.59 0.40 2.85
CA VAL A 59 11.03 0.69 2.92
C VAL A 59 11.50 0.84 4.38
N LYS A 60 10.75 1.57 5.21
CA LYS A 60 11.09 1.74 6.64
C LYS A 60 11.16 0.41 7.39
N LEU A 61 10.29 -0.53 7.03
CA LEU A 61 10.20 -1.86 7.65
C LEU A 61 11.04 -2.92 6.93
N SER A 62 11.80 -2.55 5.88
CA SER A 62 12.55 -3.48 5.02
C SER A 62 11.70 -4.58 4.36
N LEU A 63 10.39 -4.35 4.22
CA LEU A 63 9.44 -5.25 3.56
C LEU A 63 9.44 -5.08 2.04
N ASP A 64 10.04 -4.00 1.54
CA ASP A 64 10.29 -3.73 0.13
C ASP A 64 11.31 -4.70 -0.50
N LYS A 65 11.87 -5.66 0.26
CA LYS A 65 12.71 -6.74 -0.28
C LYS A 65 11.91 -7.98 -0.65
N GLU A 66 10.68 -8.07 -0.17
CA GLU A 66 9.80 -9.20 -0.45
C GLU A 66 9.23 -9.05 -1.86
N LEU A 67 9.44 -10.07 -2.70
CA LEU A 67 9.01 -10.04 -4.10
C LEU A 67 7.50 -9.77 -4.24
N VAL A 68 6.71 -10.32 -3.31
CA VAL A 68 5.26 -10.12 -3.31
C VAL A 68 4.87 -8.66 -3.03
N VAL A 69 5.60 -7.96 -2.15
CA VAL A 69 5.37 -6.54 -1.85
C VAL A 69 5.78 -5.69 -3.04
N ASN A 70 6.93 -5.98 -3.67
CA ASN A 70 7.39 -5.29 -4.87
C ASN A 70 6.42 -5.41 -6.04
N ASN A 71 5.88 -6.61 -6.28
CA ASN A 71 4.91 -6.84 -7.33
C ASN A 71 3.61 -6.05 -7.07
N ALA A 72 3.15 -6.02 -5.81
CA ALA A 72 1.99 -5.23 -5.42
C ALA A 72 2.23 -3.72 -5.59
N LEU A 73 3.42 -3.22 -5.23
CA LEU A 73 3.81 -1.82 -5.44
C LEU A 73 3.86 -1.47 -6.93
N MET A 74 4.46 -2.34 -7.74
CA MET A 74 4.56 -2.16 -9.19
C MET A 74 3.18 -2.10 -9.85
N ASP A 75 2.26 -3.01 -9.49
CA ASP A 75 0.88 -2.99 -9.97
C ASP A 75 0.15 -1.71 -9.55
N MET A 76 0.33 -1.28 -8.30
CA MET A 76 -0.27 -0.04 -7.77
C MET A 76 0.21 1.19 -8.54
N TYR A 77 1.51 1.41 -8.67
CA TYR A 77 2.05 2.53 -9.44
C TYR A 77 1.62 2.48 -10.90
N SER A 78 1.57 1.30 -11.52
CA SER A 78 1.11 1.14 -12.91
C SER A 78 -0.35 1.56 -13.07
N LYS A 79 -1.24 1.09 -12.19
CA LYS A 79 -2.69 1.41 -12.25
C LYS A 79 -2.98 2.86 -11.89
N CYS A 80 -2.17 3.49 -11.04
CA CYS A 80 -2.21 4.92 -10.75
C CYS A 80 -1.63 5.80 -11.87
N GLY A 81 -1.09 5.21 -12.94
CA GLY A 81 -0.52 5.94 -14.09
C GLY A 81 0.93 6.42 -13.89
N CYS A 82 1.57 6.01 -12.80
CA CYS A 82 2.95 6.33 -12.46
C CYS A 82 3.93 5.28 -13.01
N LEU A 83 3.95 5.10 -14.34
CA LEU A 83 4.73 4.04 -14.99
C LEU A 83 6.24 4.16 -14.75
N ASN A 84 6.78 5.37 -14.62
CA ASN A 84 8.20 5.56 -14.32
C ASN A 84 8.58 4.97 -12.96
N ASP A 85 7.74 5.18 -11.94
CA ASP A 85 7.97 4.63 -10.61
C ASP A 85 7.86 3.10 -10.62
N ALA A 86 6.88 2.55 -11.34
CA ALA A 86 6.74 1.10 -11.53
C ALA A 86 7.97 0.47 -12.21
N GLN A 87 8.53 1.15 -13.23
CA GLN A 87 9.75 0.69 -13.90
C GLN A 87 10.99 0.74 -13.00
N ILE A 88 11.09 1.73 -12.11
CA ILE A 88 12.19 1.81 -11.13
C ILE A 88 12.12 0.60 -10.21
N ILE A 89 10.94 0.28 -9.67
CA ILE A 89 10.74 -0.90 -8.81
C ILE A 89 11.10 -2.18 -9.57
N PHE A 90 10.70 -2.33 -10.82
CA PHE A 90 11.05 -3.51 -11.63
C PHE A 90 12.57 -3.68 -11.81
N LYS A 91 13.31 -2.58 -11.96
CA LYS A 91 14.77 -2.59 -12.12
C LYS A 91 15.52 -2.85 -10.82
N LEU A 92 14.92 -2.55 -9.66
CA LEU A 92 15.54 -2.83 -8.36
C LEU A 92 15.45 -4.32 -7.98
N ASN A 93 14.56 -5.08 -8.62
CA ASN A 93 14.27 -6.48 -8.31
C ASN A 93 14.88 -7.51 -9.30
N ASN A 94 15.58 -7.05 -10.34
CA ASN A 94 16.27 -7.88 -11.34
C ASN A 94 17.74 -7.46 -11.48
#